data_AF-A0A2E8VLP8-F1
#
_entry.id   AF-A0A2E8VLP8-F1
#
_cell.length_a   1.000
_cell.length_b   1.000
_cell.length_c   1.000
_cell.angle_alpha   90.00
_cell.angle_beta   90.00
_cell.angle_gamma   90.00
#
_symmetry.space_group_name_H-M   'P 1'
#
loop_
_entity.id
_entity.type
_entity.pdbx_description
1 polymer ?
#
loop_
_entity_poly.entity_id
_entity_poly.type
_entity_poly.pdbx_seq_one_letter_code
_entity_poly.pdbx_strand_id
1 'polypeptide(L)' 'MSDERPNILLLMTDQQRGDALGIEGHPVLQTPYLDALAAAGARFRHAYSATPVCIPARRTLMAGQRAASHGVFMN' A
#
# COMPACT_ATOMS: atom_id res chain seq x y z
N MET A 1 13.16 -30.26 -4.65
CA MET A 1 13.63 -28.91 -4.27
C MET A 1 12.53 -27.96 -4.69
N SER A 2 11.79 -27.39 -3.74
CA SER A 2 10.85 -26.32 -4.06
C SER A 2 11.64 -25.18 -4.70
N ASP A 3 11.15 -24.66 -5.83
CA ASP A 3 11.70 -23.48 -6.48
C ASP A 3 11.97 -22.40 -5.42
N GLU A 4 13.24 -22.11 -5.11
CA GLU A 4 13.66 -21.28 -3.97
C GLU A 4 13.26 -19.80 -4.12
N ARG A 5 12.66 -19.44 -5.26
CA ARG A 5 12.22 -18.08 -5.55
C ARG A 5 10.81 -17.87 -4.99
N PRO A 6 10.63 -16.97 -4.00
CA PRO A 6 9.31 -16.68 -3.49
C PRO A 6 8.48 -15.96 -4.55
N ASN A 7 7.18 -16.27 -4.60
CA ASN A 7 6.21 -15.47 -5.34
C ASN A 7 5.95 -14.16 -4.58
N ILE A 8 5.93 -13.03 -5.29
CA ILE A 8 5.64 -11.71 -4.72
C ILE A 8 4.28 -11.25 -5.22
N LEU A 9 3.35 -11.00 -4.29
CA LEU A 9 2.03 -10.42 -4.58
C LEU A 9 1.96 -9.00 -4.02
N LEU A 10 1.83 -8.00 -4.89
CA LEU A 10 1.58 -6.61 -4.52
C LEU A 10 0.08 -6.30 -4.65
N LEU A 11 -0.61 -6.18 -3.52
CA LEU A 11 -2.01 -5.75 -3.44
C LEU A 11 -2.06 -4.25 -3.11
N MET A 12 -2.82 -3.48 -3.89
CA MET A 12 -2.98 -2.05 -3.68
C MET A 12 -4.42 -1.64 -3.95
N THR A 13 -5.04 -0.98 -2.97
CA THR A 13 -6.36 -0.39 -3.08
C THR A 13 -6.28 1.03 -3.64
N ASP A 14 -7.39 1.54 -4.19
CA ASP A 14 -7.47 2.94 -4.61
C ASP A 14 -8.19 3.78 -3.55
N GLN A 15 -7.69 4.97 -3.29
CA GLN A 15 -8.25 5.98 -2.38
C GLN A 15 -8.51 5.53 -0.93
N GLN A 16 -7.96 4.40 -0.47
CA GLN A 16 -8.12 3.96 0.91
C GLN A 16 -7.30 4.83 1.86
N ARG A 17 -7.97 5.38 2.87
CA ARG A 17 -7.30 6.10 3.95
C ARG A 17 -6.55 5.14 4.87
N GLY A 18 -5.46 5.61 5.47
CA GLY A 18 -4.67 4.82 6.43
C GLY A 18 -5.45 4.37 7.66
N ASP A 19 -6.49 5.12 8.07
CA ASP A 19 -7.36 4.80 9.22
C ASP A 19 -8.63 4.02 8.85
N ALA A 20 -8.83 3.70 7.56
CA ALA A 20 -9.93 2.87 7.10
C ALA A 20 -9.58 1.38 7.21
N LEU A 21 -9.26 0.93 8.43
CA LEU A 21 -8.93 -0.46 8.78
C LEU A 21 -9.42 -0.79 10.20
N GLY A 22 -9.92 -2.01 10.41
CA GLY A 22 -10.31 -2.53 11.72
C GLY A 22 -9.15 -2.51 12.72
N ILE A 23 -7.95 -2.91 12.30
CA ILE A 23 -6.72 -2.87 13.12
C ILE A 23 -6.22 -1.44 13.44
N GLU A 24 -6.78 -0.40 12.84
CA GLU A 24 -6.56 1.00 13.26
C GLU A 24 -7.65 1.50 14.23
N GLY A 25 -8.55 0.62 14.68
CA GLY A 25 -9.60 0.95 15.64
C GLY A 25 -10.82 1.63 15.01
N HIS A 26 -11.04 1.44 13.70
CA HIS A 26 -12.20 2.03 13.02
C HIS A 26 -13.52 1.52 13.67
N PRO A 27 -14.48 2.40 14.02
CA PRO A 27 -15.61 2.04 14.89
C PRO A 27 -16.63 1.09 14.26
N VAL A 28 -16.67 1.01 12.93
CA VAL A 28 -17.70 0.26 12.17
C VAL A 28 -17.12 -0.69 11.13
N LEU A 29 -15.89 -0.45 10.67
CA LEU A 29 -15.37 -1.12 9.47
C LEU A 29 -14.76 -2.45 9.89
N GLN A 30 -15.21 -3.52 9.24
CA GLN A 30 -14.69 -4.87 9.48
C GLN A 30 -13.77 -5.27 8.33
N THR A 31 -12.48 -5.43 8.63
CA THR A 31 -11.46 -5.86 7.66
C THR A 31 -10.74 -7.14 8.12
N PRO A 32 -11.47 -8.21 8.49
CA PRO A 32 -10.88 -9.35 9.21
C PRO A 32 -9.69 -10.01 8.48
N TYR A 33 -9.72 -10.03 7.14
CA TYR A 33 -8.64 -10.60 6.34
C TYR A 33 -7.39 -9.70 6.28
N LEU A 34 -7.56 -8.38 6.22
CA LEU A 34 -6.43 -7.44 6.27
C LEU A 34 -5.87 -7.35 7.69
N ASP A 35 -6.73 -7.42 8.70
CA ASP A 35 -6.33 -7.43 10.11
C ASP A 35 -5.52 -8.69 10.43
N ALA A 36 -5.95 -9.86 9.94
CA ALA A 36 -5.19 -11.11 10.04
C ALA A 36 -3.84 -11.04 9.32
N LEU A 37 -3.80 -10.46 8.11
CA LEU A 37 -2.55 -10.26 7.36
C LEU A 37 -1.57 -9.36 8.13
N ALA A 38 -2.07 -8.27 8.71
CA ALA A 38 -1.27 -7.34 9.50
C ALA A 38 -0.75 -7.97 10.80
N ALA A 39 -1.55 -8.84 11.46
CA ALA A 39 -1.16 -9.55 12.67
C ALA A 39 -0.14 -10.67 12.42
N ALA A 40 -0.20 -11.32 11.25
CA ALA A 40 0.73 -12.39 10.87
C ALA A 40 2.05 -11.89 10.26
N GLY A 41 2.17 -10.58 10.00
CA GLY A 41 3.29 -9.98 9.30
C GLY A 41 3.83 -8.71 9.96
N ALA A 42 4.34 -7.80 9.13
CA ALA A 42 4.81 -6.49 9.57
C ALA A 42 3.85 -5.40 9.13
N ARG A 43 3.50 -4.48 10.06
CA ARG A 43 2.63 -3.34 9.79
C ARG A 43 3.40 -2.02 9.91
N PHE A 44 3.38 -1.22 8.85
CA PHE A 44 3.98 0.12 8.82
C PHE A 44 2.93 1.19 9.10
N ARG A 45 2.85 1.68 10.35
CA ARG A 45 1.87 2.72 10.76
C ARG A 45 2.15 4.12 10.22
N HIS A 46 3.35 4.33 9.71
CA HIS A 46 3.82 5.61 9.17
C HIS A 46 4.28 5.45 7.71
N ALA A 47 3.44 4.80 6.90
CA ALA A 47 3.62 4.71 5.45
C ALA A 47 2.86 5.84 4.75
N TYR A 48 3.54 6.59 3.90
CA TYR A 48 2.97 7.76 3.21
C TYR A 48 2.94 7.54 1.70
N SER A 49 1.84 7.95 1.05
CA SER A 49 1.82 8.06 -0.40
C SER A 49 2.78 9.17 -0.83
N ALA A 50 3.66 8.87 -1.79
CA ALA A 50 4.64 9.84 -2.27
C ALA A 50 4.00 11.04 -2.97
N THR A 51 2.79 10.87 -3.51
CA THR A 51 1.97 11.94 -4.08
C THR A 51 0.49 11.72 -3.75
N PRO A 52 -0.34 12.77 -3.72
CA PRO A 52 -1.77 12.65 -3.45
C PRO A 52 -2.61 12.34 -4.70
N VAL A 53 -2.00 12.00 -5.84
CA VAL A 53 -2.68 11.82 -7.14
C VAL A 53 -2.42 10.41 -7.68
N CYS A 54 -3.44 9.76 -8.24
CA CYS A 54 -3.41 8.32 -8.54
C CYS A 54 -2.31 7.90 -9.53
N ILE A 55 -2.21 8.50 -10.72
CA ILE A 55 -1.19 8.11 -11.72
C ILE A 55 0.24 8.40 -11.19
N PRO A 56 0.56 9.59 -10.67
CA PRO A 56 1.86 9.86 -10.08
C PRO A 56 2.23 8.93 -8.91
N ALA A 57 1.30 8.62 -8.01
CA ALA A 57 1.55 7.73 -6.86
C ALA A 57 1.90 6.31 -7.32
N ARG A 58 1.12 5.77 -8.28
CA ARG A 58 1.36 4.45 -8.88
C ARG A 58 2.69 4.42 -9.63
N ARG A 59 3.03 5.49 -10.35
CA ARG A 59 4.30 5.59 -11.07
C ARG A 59 5.49 5.64 -10.10
N THR A 60 5.42 6.42 -9.03
CA THR A 60 6.45 6.46 -7.98
C THR A 60 6.65 5.09 -7.34
N LEU A 61 5.56 4.39 -7.00
CA LEU A 61 5.62 3.04 -6.42
C LEU A 61 6.33 2.04 -7.35
N MET A 62 5.95 2.01 -8.63
CA MET A 62 6.48 1.03 -9.59
C MET A 62 7.91 1.35 -10.04
N ALA A 63 8.28 2.63 -10.13
CA ALA A 63 9.60 3.04 -10.57
C ALA A 63 10.62 3.10 -9.42
N GLY A 64 10.19 3.13 -8.15
CA GLY A 64 11.07 3.39 -7.01
C GLY A 64 11.72 4.78 -7.04
N GLN A 65 11.07 5.74 -7.71
CA GLN A 65 11.60 7.07 -7.97
C GLN A 65 10.60 8.15 -7.52
N ARG A 66 11.09 9.30 -7.06
CA ARG A 66 10.23 10.44 -6.74
C ARG A 66 9.54 10.98 -7.99
N ALA A 67 8.37 11.60 -7.83
CA ALA A 67 7.67 12.27 -8.93
C ALA A 67 8.53 13.26 -9.72
N ALA A 68 9.38 14.02 -9.02
CA ALA A 68 10.34 14.93 -9.63
C ALA A 68 11.37 14.23 -10.53
N SER A 69 11.70 12.96 -10.26
CA SER A 69 12.66 12.19 -11.06
C SER A 69 12.02 11.59 -12.32
N HIS A 70 10.76 11.16 -12.25
CA HIS A 70 10.06 10.55 -13.39
C HIS A 70 9.14 11.53 -14.16
N GLY A 71 8.98 12.77 -13.69
CA GLY A 71 8.31 13.86 -14.41
C GLY A 71 6.78 13.76 -14.52
N VAL A 72 6.13 12.86 -13.78
CA VAL A 72 4.66 12.67 -13.84
C VAL A 72 4.04 13.26 -12.58
N PHE A 73 3.21 14.29 -12.73
CA PHE A 73 2.64 15.07 -11.62
C PHE A 73 1.10 15.11 -11.61
N MET A 74 0.47 14.73 -12.72
CA MET A 74 -0.97 14.77 -12.93
C MET A 74 -1.44 13.51 -13.65
N ASN A 75 -2.76 13.39 -13.79
CA ASN A 75 -3.40 12.30 -14.51
C ASN A 75 -3.35 12.47 -16.02
#